data_AF-A0A6G3MLQ7-F1
#
_entry.id   AF-A0A6G3MLQ7-F1
#
_cell.length_a   1.000
_cell.length_b   1.000
_cell.length_c   1.000
_cell.angle_alpha   90.00
_cell.angle_beta   90.00
_cell.angle_gamma   90.00
#
_symmetry.space_group_name_H-M   'P 1'
#
loop_
_entity.id
_entity.type
_entity.pdbx_description
1 polymer ?
#
loop_
_entity_poly.entity_id
_entity_poly.type
_entity_poly.pdbx_seq_one_letter_code
_entity_poly.pdbx_strand_id
1 'polypeptide(L)'
;ILLFISPISNKMLWVGIGVFSISMGCLIFILPAIFEQNNPANVVEPPVLCAVSNPLEEIKTRVVRSKLYLAIMCIAYSIIGFGSAPLHTLTISFIAEHTSFRQGGLYNGIYYSFGAVGSIIAFIVHFFTVQIPINIAHNTNSLTPDSENWVGAYWVVYLIGFCLALLIS
;
A
#
# COMPACT_ATOMS: atom_id res chain seq x y z
N ILE A 1 -22.10 1.62 -18.54
CA ILE A 1 -22.30 1.01 -19.88
C ILE A 1 -21.76 -0.44 -19.95
N LEU A 2 -20.58 -0.77 -19.42
CA LEU A 2 -20.12 -2.19 -19.36
C LEU A 2 -20.67 -3.04 -18.20
N LEU A 3 -21.30 -2.43 -17.19
CA LEU A 3 -21.80 -3.14 -16.00
C LEU A 3 -23.18 -3.81 -16.16
N PHE A 4 -23.85 -3.64 -17.31
CA PHE A 4 -25.24 -4.09 -17.48
C PHE A 4 -25.41 -5.54 -17.97
N ILE A 5 -24.32 -6.28 -18.26
CA ILE A 5 -24.40 -7.58 -18.95
C ILE A 5 -23.67 -8.72 -18.20
N SER A 6 -23.09 -8.50 -17.02
CA SER A 6 -22.38 -9.61 -16.36
C SER A 6 -23.33 -10.49 -15.55
N PRO A 7 -23.44 -11.82 -15.83
CA PRO A 7 -24.11 -12.75 -14.93
C PRO A 7 -23.42 -12.74 -13.57
N ILE A 8 -24.20 -12.86 -12.49
CA ILE A 8 -23.77 -12.70 -11.08
C ILE A 8 -22.48 -13.48 -10.75
N SER A 9 -22.30 -14.67 -11.35
CA SER A 9 -21.11 -15.53 -11.22
C SER A 9 -19.80 -14.86 -11.63
N ASN A 10 -19.79 -14.05 -12.69
CA ASN A 10 -18.56 -13.44 -13.20
C ASN A 10 -18.17 -12.20 -12.39
N LYS A 11 -19.10 -11.54 -11.69
CA LYS A 11 -18.81 -10.32 -10.91
C LYS A 11 -17.86 -10.60 -9.75
N MET A 12 -18.06 -11.71 -9.03
CA MET A 12 -17.16 -12.12 -7.94
C MET A 12 -15.77 -12.50 -8.45
N LEU A 13 -15.67 -13.09 -9.65
CA LEU A 13 -14.38 -13.41 -10.28
C LEU A 13 -13.57 -12.13 -10.56
N TRP A 14 -14.20 -11.08 -11.08
CA TRP A 14 -13.54 -9.78 -11.30
C TRP A 14 -13.10 -9.11 -10.00
N VAL A 15 -13.87 -9.30 -8.92
CA VAL A 15 -13.46 -8.87 -7.57
C VAL A 15 -12.21 -9.63 -7.13
N GLY A 16 -12.17 -10.96 -7.27
CA GLY A 16 -11.01 -11.78 -6.93
C GLY A 16 -9.74 -11.36 -7.69
N ILE A 17 -9.83 -11.16 -9.01
CA ILE A 17 -8.72 -10.66 -9.83
C ILE A 17 -8.25 -9.27 -9.34
N GLY A 18 -9.18 -8.41 -8.94
CA GLY A 18 -8.87 -7.10 -8.36
C GLY A 18 -8.11 -7.20 -7.03
N VAL A 19 -8.56 -8.08 -6.12
CA VAL A 19 -7.89 -8.32 -4.83
C VAL A 19 -6.49 -8.93 -5.02
N PHE A 20 -6.35 -9.88 -5.96
CA PHE A 20 -5.03 -10.41 -6.33
C PHE A 20 -4.09 -9.32 -6.83
N SER A 21 -4.61 -8.42 -7.68
CA SER A 21 -3.84 -7.28 -8.20
C SER A 21 -3.39 -6.33 -7.09
N ILE A 22 -4.27 -6.04 -6.10
CA ILE A 22 -3.91 -5.26 -4.91
C ILE A 22 -2.77 -5.94 -4.14
N SER A 23 -2.86 -7.26 -3.93
CA SER A 23 -1.83 -8.04 -3.26
C SER A 23 -0.46 -7.89 -3.96
N MET A 24 -0.43 -8.10 -5.28
CA MET A 24 0.79 -7.92 -6.07
C MET A 24 1.35 -6.49 -5.97
N GLY A 25 0.48 -5.48 -5.98
CA GLY A 25 0.86 -4.08 -5.79
C GLY A 25 1.50 -3.80 -4.42
N CYS A 26 0.96 -4.38 -3.34
CA CYS A 26 1.54 -4.29 -1.99
C CYS A 26 2.94 -4.92 -1.92
N LEU A 27 3.15 -6.07 -2.59
CA LEU A 27 4.47 -6.72 -2.65
C LEU A 27 5.50 -5.84 -3.37
N ILE A 28 5.12 -5.26 -4.52
CA ILE A 28 5.99 -4.35 -5.28
C ILE A 28 6.35 -3.10 -4.44
N PHE A 29 5.41 -2.61 -3.64
CA PHE A 29 5.64 -1.44 -2.77
C PHE A 29 6.67 -1.69 -1.66
N ILE A 30 6.71 -2.92 -1.13
CA ILE A 30 7.64 -3.31 -0.06
C ILE A 30 9.05 -3.55 -0.61
N LEU A 31 9.18 -3.88 -1.90
CA LEU A 31 10.42 -4.31 -2.54
C LEU A 31 11.62 -3.40 -2.25
N PRO A 32 11.53 -2.06 -2.40
CA PRO A 32 12.68 -1.20 -2.17
C PRO A 32 13.18 -1.22 -0.71
N ALA A 33 12.28 -1.34 0.27
CA ALA A 33 12.65 -1.42 1.69
C ALA A 33 13.48 -2.68 1.99
N ILE A 34 13.10 -3.83 1.40
CA ILE A 34 13.85 -5.09 1.57
C ILE A 34 15.24 -4.99 0.95
N PHE A 35 15.34 -4.38 -0.23
CA PHE A 35 16.63 -4.22 -0.92
C PHE A 35 17.57 -3.28 -0.16
N GLU A 36 17.05 -2.24 0.47
CA GLU A 36 17.83 -1.26 1.23
C GLU A 36 18.30 -1.82 2.59
N GLN A 37 17.48 -2.66 3.23
CA GLN A 37 17.84 -3.36 4.48
C GLN A 37 19.04 -4.31 4.31
N ASN A 38 19.21 -4.91 3.14
CA ASN A 38 20.31 -5.84 2.86
C ASN A 38 21.64 -5.15 2.50
N ASN A 39 21.69 -3.83 2.37
CA ASN A 39 22.91 -3.07 2.10
C ASN A 39 23.15 -1.99 3.17
N PRO A 40 23.90 -2.30 4.25
CA PRO A 40 24.08 -1.41 5.41
C PRO A 40 24.86 -0.11 5.10
N ALA A 41 25.50 0.00 3.93
CA ALA A 41 26.20 1.21 3.50
C ALA A 41 25.26 2.37 3.10
N ASN A 42 23.96 2.12 2.93
CA ASN A 42 23.02 3.09 2.34
C ASN A 42 22.11 3.81 3.35
N VAL A 43 22.15 3.44 4.64
CA VAL A 43 21.17 3.88 5.66
C VAL A 43 21.49 5.26 6.25
N VAL A 44 22.70 5.77 6.05
CA VAL A 44 23.17 7.02 6.69
C VAL A 44 22.97 8.25 5.80
N GLU A 45 22.46 8.07 4.59
CA GLU A 45 22.59 9.08 3.54
C GLU A 45 21.24 9.69 3.13
N PRO A 46 21.05 11.01 3.32
CA PRO A 46 19.75 11.65 3.07
C PRO A 46 19.35 11.56 1.59
N PRO A 47 18.07 11.38 1.24
CA PRO A 47 17.62 11.55 -0.13
C PRO A 47 18.01 12.96 -0.64
N VAL A 48 18.54 13.08 -1.86
CA VAL A 48 19.01 14.35 -2.47
C VAL A 48 17.84 15.23 -2.90
N LEU A 49 16.88 15.45 -2.01
CA LEU A 49 15.93 16.54 -2.20
C LEU A 49 16.59 17.87 -1.83
N CYS A 50 17.57 17.87 -0.92
CA CYS A 50 18.35 19.06 -0.54
C CYS A 50 19.79 18.72 -0.07
N ALA A 51 20.75 18.44 -0.98
CA ALA A 51 22.18 18.54 -0.66
C ALA A 51 23.05 18.61 -1.93
N VAL A 52 23.69 19.75 -2.18
CA VAL A 52 24.69 19.95 -3.24
C VAL A 52 26.00 20.38 -2.58
N SER A 53 26.90 19.42 -2.31
CA SER A 53 28.29 19.73 -1.92
C SER A 53 29.31 18.61 -2.19
N ASN A 54 28.93 17.48 -2.81
CA ASN A 54 29.78 16.29 -2.99
C ASN A 54 30.09 16.01 -4.48
N PRO A 55 31.11 15.18 -4.81
CA PRO A 55 31.54 14.97 -6.19
C PRO A 55 30.42 14.45 -7.10
N LEU A 56 30.42 14.93 -8.35
CA LEU A 56 29.34 14.79 -9.34
C LEU A 56 28.87 13.35 -9.60
N GLU A 57 29.74 12.34 -9.44
CA GLU A 57 29.39 10.93 -9.68
C GLU A 57 28.52 10.32 -8.56
N GLU A 58 28.78 10.66 -7.30
CA GLU A 58 28.03 10.14 -6.15
C GLU A 58 26.60 10.70 -6.12
N ILE A 59 26.45 11.99 -6.45
CA ILE A 59 25.15 12.67 -6.59
C ILE A 59 24.31 12.03 -7.70
N LYS A 60 24.91 11.72 -8.87
CA LYS A 60 24.19 11.12 -10.00
C LYS A 60 23.58 9.77 -9.63
N THR A 61 24.35 8.93 -8.94
CA THR A 61 23.92 7.58 -8.53
C THR A 61 22.79 7.66 -7.50
N ARG A 62 22.87 8.59 -6.54
CA ARG A 62 21.83 8.77 -5.51
C ARG A 62 20.53 9.37 -6.09
N VAL A 63 20.62 10.30 -7.05
CA VAL A 63 19.45 10.85 -7.76
C VAL A 63 18.74 9.78 -8.61
N VAL A 64 19.51 8.95 -9.33
CA VAL A 64 18.93 7.83 -10.12
C VAL A 64 18.21 6.84 -9.20
N ARG A 65 18.79 6.50 -8.05
CA ARG A 65 18.18 5.63 -7.04
C ARG A 65 16.88 6.21 -6.49
N SER A 66 16.87 7.49 -6.10
CA SER A 66 15.67 8.16 -5.58
C SER A 66 14.54 8.21 -6.63
N LYS A 67 14.88 8.49 -7.90
CA LYS A 67 13.89 8.44 -9.01
C LYS A 67 13.34 7.03 -9.24
N LEU A 68 14.18 6.01 -9.16
CA LEU A 68 13.76 4.62 -9.29
C LEU A 68 12.83 4.21 -8.16
N TYR A 69 13.15 4.58 -6.91
CA TYR A 69 12.29 4.35 -5.74
C TYR A 69 10.90 4.96 -5.94
N LEU A 70 10.84 6.25 -6.32
CA LEU A 70 9.57 6.92 -6.61
C LEU A 70 8.81 6.27 -7.77
N ALA A 71 9.50 5.85 -8.83
CA ALA A 71 8.87 5.17 -9.95
C ALA A 71 8.24 3.83 -9.54
N ILE A 72 8.93 3.03 -8.71
CA ILE A 72 8.41 1.75 -8.18
C ILE A 72 7.17 2.01 -7.32
N MET A 73 7.21 3.01 -6.43
CA MET A 73 6.04 3.38 -5.63
C MET A 73 4.85 3.82 -6.49
N CYS A 74 5.08 4.65 -7.51
CA CYS A 74 4.04 5.09 -8.43
C CYS A 74 3.40 3.91 -9.19
N ILE A 75 4.21 2.96 -9.65
CA ILE A 75 3.72 1.75 -10.31
C ILE A 75 2.89 0.91 -9.35
N ALA A 76 3.38 0.70 -8.13
CA ALA A 76 2.67 -0.05 -7.10
C ALA A 76 1.30 0.56 -6.76
N TYR A 77 1.23 1.88 -6.49
CA TYR A 77 -0.04 2.56 -6.24
C TYR A 77 -0.99 2.53 -7.44
N SER A 78 -0.46 2.58 -8.67
CA SER A 78 -1.28 2.44 -9.87
C SER A 78 -1.94 1.06 -9.93
N ILE A 79 -1.19 -0.01 -9.68
CA ILE A 79 -1.70 -1.38 -9.64
C ILE A 79 -2.76 -1.54 -8.54
N ILE A 80 -2.48 -1.03 -7.34
CA ILE A 80 -3.44 -1.05 -6.21
C ILE A 80 -4.72 -0.29 -6.59
N GLY A 81 -4.60 0.87 -7.23
CA GLY A 81 -5.73 1.68 -7.70
C GLY A 81 -6.59 0.93 -8.72
N PHE A 82 -5.95 0.29 -9.71
CA PHE A 82 -6.66 -0.53 -10.71
C PHE A 82 -7.39 -1.72 -10.08
N GLY A 83 -6.79 -2.40 -9.10
CA GLY A 83 -7.41 -3.52 -8.40
C GLY A 83 -8.56 -3.11 -7.47
N SER A 84 -8.49 -1.91 -6.88
CA SER A 84 -9.52 -1.39 -5.96
C SER A 84 -10.79 -0.90 -6.66
N ALA A 85 -10.68 -0.34 -7.87
CA ALA A 85 -11.81 0.19 -8.63
C ALA A 85 -12.98 -0.81 -8.85
N PRO A 86 -12.75 -2.06 -9.32
CA PRO A 86 -13.82 -3.04 -9.47
C PRO A 86 -14.35 -3.52 -8.11
N LEU A 87 -13.52 -3.53 -7.07
CA LEU A 87 -13.89 -4.00 -5.74
C LEU A 87 -15.04 -3.16 -5.18
N HIS A 88 -14.87 -1.84 -5.04
CA HIS A 88 -15.93 -0.98 -4.52
C HIS A 88 -17.20 -0.97 -5.40
N THR A 89 -17.03 -0.92 -6.72
CA THR A 89 -18.15 -0.83 -7.66
C THR A 89 -18.97 -2.12 -7.70
N LEU A 90 -18.30 -3.27 -7.79
CA LEU A 90 -18.97 -4.57 -7.87
C LEU A 90 -19.53 -5.01 -6.52
N THR A 91 -18.90 -4.67 -5.39
CA THR A 91 -19.43 -4.98 -4.06
C THR A 91 -20.79 -4.31 -3.82
N ILE A 92 -20.93 -3.01 -4.12
CA ILE A 92 -22.21 -2.30 -3.94
C ILE A 92 -23.28 -2.88 -4.87
N SER A 93 -22.91 -3.15 -6.13
CA SER A 93 -23.81 -3.76 -7.10
C SER A 93 -24.28 -5.16 -6.65
N PHE A 94 -23.37 -5.95 -6.08
CA PHE A 94 -23.66 -7.27 -5.54
C PHE A 94 -24.64 -7.20 -4.36
N ILE A 95 -24.43 -6.28 -3.42
CA ILE A 95 -25.33 -6.08 -2.28
C ILE A 95 -26.73 -5.70 -2.78
N ALA A 96 -26.82 -4.79 -3.75
CA ALA A 96 -28.10 -4.36 -4.31
C ALA A 96 -28.89 -5.49 -4.98
N GLU A 97 -28.21 -6.46 -5.61
CA GLU A 97 -28.84 -7.60 -6.28
C GLU A 97 -29.34 -8.68 -5.32
N HIS A 98 -28.77 -8.78 -4.11
CA HIS A 98 -29.07 -9.84 -3.14
C HIS A 98 -29.90 -9.36 -1.94
N THR A 99 -30.22 -8.07 -1.87
CA THR A 99 -30.98 -7.50 -0.76
C THR A 99 -32.34 -6.99 -1.20
N SER A 100 -33.35 -7.18 -0.35
CA SER A 100 -34.68 -6.60 -0.59
C SER A 100 -34.65 -5.07 -0.49
N PHE A 101 -35.49 -4.38 -1.26
CA PHE A 101 -35.55 -2.91 -1.27
C PHE A 101 -35.72 -2.28 0.13
N ARG A 102 -36.44 -2.97 1.03
CA ARG A 102 -36.67 -2.52 2.41
C ARG A 102 -35.43 -2.63 3.31
N GLN A 103 -34.48 -3.50 2.99
CA GLN A 103 -33.27 -3.73 3.80
C GLN A 103 -31.99 -3.19 3.17
N GLY A 104 -32.00 -2.79 1.89
CA GLY A 104 -30.80 -2.32 1.19
C GLY A 104 -30.08 -1.16 1.89
N GLY A 105 -30.82 -0.24 2.51
CA GLY A 105 -30.25 0.86 3.30
C GLY A 105 -29.47 0.38 4.53
N LEU A 106 -29.96 -0.67 5.22
CA LEU A 106 -29.27 -1.25 6.37
C LEU A 106 -27.96 -1.93 5.94
N TYR A 107 -27.97 -2.72 4.86
CA TYR A 107 -26.78 -3.39 4.35
C TYR A 107 -25.71 -2.41 3.86
N ASN A 108 -26.11 -1.35 3.15
CA ASN A 108 -25.19 -0.29 2.74
C ASN A 108 -24.62 0.44 3.96
N GLY A 109 -25.45 0.74 4.96
CA GLY A 109 -25.02 1.35 6.22
C GLY A 109 -23.94 0.52 6.93
N ILE A 110 -24.14 -0.79 7.02
CA ILE A 110 -23.15 -1.73 7.57
C ILE A 110 -21.87 -1.71 6.74
N TYR A 111 -21.96 -1.82 5.41
CA TYR A 111 -20.80 -1.80 4.51
C TYR A 111 -19.94 -0.54 4.69
N TYR A 112 -20.55 0.65 4.66
CA TYR A 112 -19.81 1.90 4.84
C TYR A 112 -19.28 2.08 6.27
N SER A 113 -19.98 1.57 7.28
CA SER A 113 -19.50 1.60 8.67
C SER A 113 -18.24 0.76 8.85
N PHE A 114 -18.22 -0.46 8.29
CA PHE A 114 -17.02 -1.30 8.28
C PHE A 114 -15.90 -0.66 7.47
N GLY A 115 -16.20 0.02 6.36
CA GLY A 115 -15.23 0.82 5.62
C GLY A 115 -14.58 1.90 6.49
N ALA A 116 -15.38 2.69 7.20
CA ALA A 116 -14.89 3.75 8.09
C ALA A 116 -14.07 3.20 9.27
N VAL A 117 -14.57 2.17 9.95
CA VAL A 117 -13.86 1.51 11.06
C VAL A 117 -12.55 0.90 10.57
N GLY A 118 -12.55 0.26 9.40
CA GLY A 118 -11.35 -0.28 8.77
C GLY A 118 -10.31 0.80 8.51
N SER A 119 -10.71 1.98 8.02
CA SER A 119 -9.80 3.11 7.83
C SER A 119 -9.17 3.60 9.14
N ILE A 120 -9.94 3.67 10.23
CA ILE A 120 -9.42 4.08 11.55
C ILE A 120 -8.39 3.07 12.05
N ILE A 121 -8.70 1.78 11.98
CA ILE A 121 -7.78 0.71 12.41
C ILE A 121 -6.50 0.76 11.58
N ALA A 122 -6.62 0.89 10.24
CA ALA A 122 -5.47 0.97 9.35
C ALA A 122 -4.58 2.18 9.67
N PHE A 123 -5.17 3.35 9.96
CA PHE A 123 -4.42 4.54 10.36
C PHE A 123 -3.64 4.33 11.67
N ILE A 124 -4.28 3.74 12.67
CA ILE A 124 -3.64 3.44 13.96
C ILE A 124 -2.47 2.46 13.76
N VAL A 125 -2.68 1.39 13.01
CA VAL A 125 -1.62 0.41 12.70
C VAL A 125 -0.47 1.06 11.95
N HIS A 126 -0.76 1.91 10.97
CA HIS A 126 0.25 2.64 10.21
C HIS A 126 1.04 3.61 11.10
N PHE A 127 0.36 4.34 11.98
CA PHE A 127 0.99 5.25 12.93
C PHE A 127 2.02 4.53 13.80
N PHE A 128 1.65 3.42 14.44
CA PHE A 128 2.57 2.65 15.28
C PHE A 128 3.74 2.05 14.48
N THR A 129 3.47 1.60 13.27
CA THR A 129 4.47 1.01 12.38
C THR A 129 5.56 2.01 12.00
N VAL A 130 5.19 3.27 11.76
CA VAL A 130 6.15 4.33 11.42
C VAL A 130 7.01 4.73 12.62
N GLN A 131 6.59 4.47 13.87
CA GLN A 131 7.41 4.72 15.07
C GLN A 131 8.55 3.69 15.28
N ILE A 132 8.59 2.64 14.47
CA ILE A 132 9.65 1.63 14.50
C ILE A 132 10.69 1.98 13.43
N PRO A 133 12.02 1.88 13.69
CA PRO A 133 13.02 2.16 12.67
C PRO A 133 12.87 1.21 11.49
N ILE A 134 13.15 1.72 10.28
CA ILE A 134 13.02 0.94 9.04
C ILE A 134 13.84 -0.37 9.06
N ASN A 135 14.98 -0.35 9.75
CA ASN A 135 15.86 -1.50 9.98
C ASN A 135 15.74 -2.00 11.42
N ILE A 136 15.02 -3.11 11.59
CA ILE A 136 14.80 -3.73 12.91
C ILE A 136 16.07 -4.49 13.39
N ALA A 137 16.91 -4.97 12.46
CA ALA A 137 18.06 -5.82 12.75
C ALA A 137 19.37 -5.06 13.02
N HIS A 138 19.49 -3.82 12.52
CA HIS A 138 20.68 -3.00 12.75
C HIS A 138 20.41 -2.01 13.87
N ASN A 139 21.33 -1.95 14.84
CA ASN A 139 21.23 -1.07 16.00
C ASN A 139 21.47 0.39 15.59
N THR A 140 20.47 1.01 14.95
CA THR A 140 20.48 2.42 14.56
C THR A 140 20.17 3.30 15.77
N ASN A 141 21.02 3.24 16.80
CA ASN A 141 20.87 4.00 18.04
C ASN A 141 20.92 5.53 17.85
N SER A 142 21.21 6.02 16.63
CA SER A 142 21.33 7.43 16.29
C SER A 142 20.13 8.00 15.52
N LEU A 143 19.17 7.18 15.09
CA LEU A 143 17.99 7.63 14.33
C LEU A 143 16.79 7.71 15.28
N THR A 144 16.32 8.92 15.53
CA THR A 144 15.10 9.20 16.28
C THR A 144 13.95 9.53 15.33
N PRO A 145 12.68 9.35 15.73
CA PRO A 145 11.51 9.75 14.93
C PRO A 145 11.51 11.21 14.47
N ASP A 146 12.23 12.07 15.18
CA ASP A 146 12.37 13.50 14.88
C ASP A 146 13.49 13.81 13.87
N SER A 147 14.29 12.81 13.47
CA SER A 147 15.38 13.01 12.51
C SER A 147 14.86 13.07 11.06
N GLU A 148 15.45 13.92 10.22
CA GLU A 148 15.05 14.09 8.80
C GLU A 148 15.14 12.79 7.98
N ASN A 149 15.90 11.80 8.45
CA ASN A 149 16.08 10.51 7.79
C ASN A 149 15.12 9.42 8.30
N TRP A 150 14.15 9.79 9.14
CA TRP A 150 13.19 8.84 9.71
C TRP A 150 12.07 8.51 8.73
N VAL A 151 12.15 7.31 8.14
CA VAL A 151 11.12 6.79 7.22
C VAL A 151 10.12 5.87 7.94
N GLY A 152 10.56 5.23 9.04
CA GLY A 152 9.77 4.25 9.78
C GLY A 152 9.58 2.91 9.04
N ALA A 153 9.11 1.88 9.73
CA ALA A 153 8.93 0.53 9.18
C ALA A 153 7.66 0.38 8.31
N TYR A 154 7.36 1.36 7.44
CA TYR A 154 6.11 1.43 6.67
C TYR A 154 5.74 0.13 5.94
N TRP A 155 6.74 -0.64 5.52
CA TRP A 155 6.58 -1.91 4.82
C TRP A 155 5.75 -2.95 5.61
N VAL A 156 5.72 -2.89 6.94
CA VAL A 156 4.99 -3.85 7.78
C VAL A 156 3.49 -3.80 7.52
N VAL A 157 2.89 -2.60 7.40
CA VAL A 157 1.44 -2.50 7.14
C VAL A 157 1.08 -3.01 5.75
N TYR A 158 1.96 -2.81 4.77
CA TYR A 158 1.79 -3.33 3.42
C TYR A 158 1.98 -4.85 3.38
N LEU A 159 2.84 -5.42 4.22
CA LEU A 159 3.04 -6.86 4.34
C LEU A 159 1.79 -7.53 4.95
N ILE A 160 1.22 -6.93 6.00
CA ILE A 160 -0.07 -7.36 6.55
C ILE A 160 -1.15 -7.28 5.47
N GLY A 161 -1.20 -6.16 4.74
CA GLY A 161 -2.14 -5.99 3.62
C GLY A 161 -1.98 -7.03 2.52
N PHE A 162 -0.75 -7.36 2.14
CA PHE A 162 -0.43 -8.44 1.19
C PHE A 162 -0.96 -9.79 1.67
N CYS A 163 -0.67 -10.18 2.91
CA CYS A 163 -1.12 -11.45 3.47
C CYS A 163 -2.66 -11.53 3.53
N LEU A 164 -3.33 -10.47 3.99
CA LEU A 164 -4.79 -10.43 4.06
C LEU A 164 -5.43 -10.46 2.67
N ALA A 165 -4.94 -9.66 1.73
CA ALA A 165 -5.44 -9.64 0.37
C ALA A 165 -5.21 -10.99 -0.33
N LEU A 166 -4.06 -11.63 -0.12
CA LEU A 166 -3.76 -12.96 -0.68
C LEU A 166 -4.64 -14.05 -0.07
N LEU A 167 -4.99 -13.95 1.21
CA LEU A 167 -5.88 -14.90 1.88
C LEU A 167 -7.33 -14.81 1.36
N ILE A 168 -7.76 -13.61 0.96
CA ILE A 168 -9.13 -13.32 0.49
C ILE A 168 -9.26 -13.55 -1.03
N SER A 169 -8.14 -13.42 -1.76
CA SER A 169 -8.05 -13.61 -3.22
C SER A 169 -8.24 -15.05 -3.65
#